data_AF-A0A923WR06-F1
#
_entry.id   AF-A0A923WR06-F1
#
_cell.length_a   1.000
_cell.length_b   1.000
_cell.length_c   1.000
_cell.angle_alpha   90.00
_cell.angle_beta   90.00
_cell.angle_gamma   90.00
#
_symmetry.space_group_name_H-M   'P 1'
#
loop_
_entity.id
_entity.type
_entity.pdbx_description
1 polymer ?
#
loop_
_entity_poly.entity_id
_entity_poly.type
_entity_poly.pdbx_seq_one_letter_code
_entity_poly.pdbx_strand_id
1 'polypeptide(L)'
;MNIPDYMDQLGRQARAASRAMARADGATRNRALLLIADAIVRDAALLRAANLLDLDAARSAGLAPAMVERLELSDKAIATMVEGLRQMVALPDPIGEISNMKFRPSGIQVGQMRVPLGVIGIIYEARPNVTVDAAGLCIKSGNATILRGGSEAIHCNRALASIVAEGLLGADLPAHAVQVVDTTDRAPVGALVAVPPYVHLIVPRGGKGL
;
A
#
# COMPACT_ATOMS: atom_id res chain seq x y z
N MET A 1 -3.24 -16.36 -17.31
CA MET A 1 -4.30 -15.34 -17.18
C MET A 1 -3.88 -14.13 -18.00
N ASN A 2 -4.75 -13.54 -18.81
CA ASN A 2 -4.41 -12.31 -19.52
C ASN A 2 -4.41 -11.11 -18.53
N ILE A 3 -3.85 -9.97 -18.94
CA ILE A 3 -3.74 -8.78 -18.07
C ILE A 3 -5.12 -8.25 -17.64
N PRO A 4 -6.14 -8.15 -18.53
CA PRO A 4 -7.48 -7.74 -18.14
C PRO A 4 -8.09 -8.59 -17.01
N ASP A 5 -8.06 -9.92 -17.14
CA ASP A 5 -8.64 -10.84 -16.15
C ASP A 5 -7.90 -10.74 -14.81
N TYR A 6 -6.57 -10.62 -14.86
CA TYR A 6 -5.74 -10.43 -13.68
C TYR A 6 -6.09 -9.13 -12.93
N MET A 7 -6.25 -8.04 -13.66
CA MET A 7 -6.59 -6.74 -13.08
C MET A 7 -8.03 -6.69 -12.56
N ASP A 8 -8.99 -7.35 -13.23
CA ASP A 8 -10.37 -7.50 -12.71
C ASP A 8 -10.37 -8.29 -11.39
N GLN A 9 -9.60 -9.38 -11.31
CA GLN A 9 -9.47 -10.15 -10.08
C GLN A 9 -8.92 -9.31 -8.92
N LEU A 10 -7.81 -8.60 -9.13
CA LEU A 10 -7.22 -7.70 -8.12
C LEU A 10 -8.24 -6.65 -7.65
N GLY A 11 -8.98 -6.07 -8.59
CA GLY A 11 -10.01 -5.08 -8.30
C GLY A 11 -11.16 -5.62 -7.45
N ARG A 12 -11.68 -6.81 -7.79
CA ARG A 12 -12.72 -7.47 -6.98
C ARG A 12 -12.24 -7.79 -5.57
N GLN A 13 -11.03 -8.32 -5.46
CA GLN A 13 -10.41 -8.64 -4.17
C GLN A 13 -10.23 -7.38 -3.32
N ALA A 14 -9.74 -6.28 -3.91
CA ALA A 14 -9.57 -5.00 -3.22
C ALA A 14 -10.91 -4.41 -2.77
N ARG A 15 -11.94 -4.48 -3.64
CA ARG A 15 -13.29 -3.98 -3.33
C ARG A 15 -13.97 -4.79 -2.22
N ALA A 16 -13.74 -6.10 -2.18
CA ALA A 16 -14.22 -6.95 -1.08
C ALA A 16 -13.50 -6.60 0.23
N ALA A 17 -12.17 -6.48 0.19
CA ALA A 17 -11.36 -6.14 1.35
C ALA A 17 -11.67 -4.75 1.91
N SER A 18 -11.92 -3.75 1.05
CA SER A 18 -12.19 -2.37 1.48
C SER A 18 -13.40 -2.25 2.41
N ARG A 19 -14.41 -3.12 2.23
CA ARG A 19 -15.58 -3.17 3.12
C ARG A 19 -15.22 -3.61 4.54
N ALA A 20 -14.30 -4.55 4.67
CA ALA A 20 -13.81 -4.99 5.98
C ALA A 20 -12.87 -3.94 6.59
N MET A 21 -11.98 -3.35 5.79
CA MET A 21 -11.09 -2.27 6.23
C MET A 21 -11.84 -1.05 6.76
N ALA A 22 -12.95 -0.67 6.11
CA ALA A 22 -13.79 0.44 6.54
C ALA A 22 -14.56 0.18 7.85
N ARG A 23 -14.78 -1.09 8.21
CA ARG A 23 -15.42 -1.48 9.48
C ARG A 23 -14.45 -1.73 10.62
N ALA A 24 -13.18 -1.97 10.31
CA ALA A 24 -12.17 -2.15 11.34
C ALA A 24 -12.09 -0.90 12.23
N ASP A 25 -11.82 -1.09 13.51
CA ASP A 25 -11.52 0.02 14.40
C ASP A 25 -10.05 0.46 14.26
N GLY A 26 -9.72 1.61 14.83
CA GLY A 26 -8.36 2.15 14.80
C GLY A 26 -7.34 1.25 15.48
N ALA A 27 -7.74 0.53 16.54
CA ALA A 27 -6.87 -0.38 17.26
C ALA A 27 -6.44 -1.57 16.39
N THR A 28 -7.38 -2.15 15.63
CA THR A 28 -7.13 -3.25 14.69
C THR A 28 -6.20 -2.81 13.58
N ARG A 29 -6.45 -1.63 12.98
CA ARG A 29 -5.55 -1.05 11.96
C ARG A 29 -4.15 -0.80 12.51
N ASN A 30 -4.06 -0.21 13.70
CA ASN A 30 -2.77 0.06 14.36
C ASN A 30 -2.02 -1.24 14.68
N ARG A 31 -2.73 -2.29 15.11
CA ARG A 31 -2.15 -3.63 15.34
C ARG A 31 -1.50 -4.18 14.07
N ALA A 32 -2.16 -4.06 12.91
CA ALA A 32 -1.57 -4.47 11.65
C ALA A 32 -0.27 -3.70 11.35
N LEU A 33 -0.26 -2.37 11.51
CA LEU A 33 0.95 -1.57 11.28
C LEU A 33 2.12 -2.00 12.17
N LEU A 34 1.87 -2.30 13.45
CA LEU A 34 2.90 -2.79 14.37
C LEU A 34 3.41 -4.17 13.98
N LEU A 35 2.50 -5.10 13.62
CA LEU A 35 2.89 -6.44 13.16
C LEU A 35 3.73 -6.39 11.88
N ILE A 36 3.37 -5.52 10.94
CA ILE A 36 4.17 -5.28 9.73
C ILE A 36 5.56 -4.74 10.11
N ALA A 37 5.63 -3.78 11.03
CA ALA A 37 6.90 -3.20 11.48
C ALA A 37 7.81 -4.26 12.12
N ASP A 38 7.26 -5.13 12.97
CA ASP A 38 8.01 -6.20 13.63
C ASP A 38 8.47 -7.27 12.62
N ALA A 39 7.61 -7.62 11.64
CA ALA A 39 7.95 -8.55 10.58
C ALA A 39 9.04 -8.01 9.64
N ILE A 40 9.05 -6.71 9.34
CA ILE A 40 10.16 -6.07 8.58
C ILE A 40 11.49 -6.23 9.32
N VAL A 41 11.51 -6.03 10.65
CA VAL A 41 12.73 -6.21 11.45
C VAL A 41 13.18 -7.66 11.45
N ARG A 42 12.24 -8.60 11.69
CA ARG A 42 12.49 -10.04 11.71
C ARG A 42 13.07 -10.53 10.37
N ASP A 43 12.49 -10.09 9.26
CA ASP A 43 12.80 -10.58 7.91
C ASP A 43 13.78 -9.66 7.15
N ALA A 44 14.46 -8.75 7.86
CA ALA A 44 15.39 -7.79 7.25
C ALA A 44 16.48 -8.46 6.38
N ALA A 45 16.94 -9.65 6.79
CA ALA A 45 17.90 -10.43 5.99
C ALA A 45 17.32 -10.91 4.65
N LEU A 46 16.06 -11.35 4.64
CA LEU A 46 15.35 -11.77 3.43
C LEU A 46 15.10 -10.58 2.50
N LEU A 47 14.72 -9.43 3.07
CA LEU A 47 14.53 -8.19 2.32
C LEU A 47 15.83 -7.73 1.64
N ARG A 48 16.96 -7.78 2.35
CA ARG A 48 18.28 -7.47 1.76
C ARG A 48 18.66 -8.44 0.65
N ALA A 49 18.41 -9.75 0.84
CA ALA A 49 18.67 -10.74 -0.20
C ALA A 49 17.83 -10.48 -1.46
N ALA A 50 16.54 -10.16 -1.31
CA ALA A 50 15.67 -9.78 -2.43
C ALA A 50 16.14 -8.49 -3.10
N ASN A 51 16.59 -7.49 -2.32
CA ASN A 51 17.10 -6.24 -2.86
C ASN A 51 18.39 -6.40 -3.66
N LEU A 52 19.27 -7.31 -3.25
CA LEU A 52 20.50 -7.60 -4.00
C LEU A 52 20.18 -8.12 -5.41
N LEU A 53 19.17 -8.97 -5.56
CA LEU A 53 18.72 -9.45 -6.87
C LEU A 53 18.25 -8.29 -7.76
N ASP A 54 17.44 -7.38 -7.20
CA ASP A 54 16.98 -6.19 -7.90
C ASP A 54 18.16 -5.25 -8.28
N LEU A 55 19.11 -5.03 -7.38
CA LEU A 55 20.29 -4.19 -7.61
C LEU A 55 21.21 -4.76 -8.70
N ASP A 56 21.46 -6.06 -8.68
CA ASP A 56 22.31 -6.72 -9.67
C ASP A 56 21.65 -6.73 -11.05
N ALA A 57 20.34 -6.96 -11.12
CA ALA A 57 19.57 -6.83 -12.35
C ALA A 57 19.59 -5.38 -12.88
N ALA A 58 19.42 -4.38 -12.01
CA ALA A 58 19.46 -2.97 -12.38
C ALA A 58 20.83 -2.54 -12.92
N ARG A 59 21.92 -2.97 -12.27
CA ARG A 59 23.30 -2.71 -12.73
C ARG A 59 23.56 -3.38 -14.08
N SER A 60 23.14 -4.63 -14.24
CA SER A 60 23.29 -5.39 -15.49
C SER A 60 22.49 -4.77 -16.64
N ALA A 61 21.34 -4.17 -16.35
CA ALA A 61 20.52 -3.44 -17.31
C ALA A 61 21.04 -2.01 -17.61
N GLY A 62 22.16 -1.59 -17.03
CA GLY A 62 22.76 -0.28 -17.29
C GLY A 62 22.00 0.90 -16.70
N LEU A 63 21.24 0.69 -15.62
CA LEU A 63 20.55 1.81 -14.95
C LEU A 63 21.55 2.84 -14.43
N ALA A 64 21.15 4.12 -14.51
CA ALA A 64 21.96 5.21 -14.00
C ALA A 64 22.25 5.04 -12.49
N PRO A 65 23.46 5.40 -12.00
CA PRO A 65 23.84 5.21 -10.59
C PRO A 65 22.83 5.77 -9.59
N ALA A 66 22.28 6.96 -9.86
CA ALA A 66 21.26 7.59 -9.01
C ALA A 66 19.93 6.80 -8.92
N MET A 67 19.61 5.99 -9.94
CA MET A 67 18.43 5.11 -9.92
C MET A 67 18.70 3.83 -9.12
N VAL A 68 19.93 3.30 -9.21
CA VAL A 68 20.37 2.16 -8.40
C VAL A 68 20.41 2.54 -6.91
N GLU A 69 20.90 3.73 -6.57
CA GLU A 69 20.91 4.24 -5.20
C GLU A 69 19.48 4.36 -4.62
N ARG A 70 18.52 4.80 -5.44
CA ARG A 70 17.10 4.86 -5.03
C ARG A 70 16.45 3.49 -4.81
N LEU A 71 17.00 2.45 -5.41
CA LEU A 71 16.54 1.07 -5.29
C LEU A 71 17.11 0.39 -4.04
N GLU A 72 18.24 0.87 -3.53
CA GLU A 72 18.96 0.27 -2.42
C GLU A 72 18.18 0.32 -1.11
N LEU A 73 18.07 -0.84 -0.46
CA LEU A 73 17.42 -1.04 0.83
C LEU A 73 18.47 -1.21 1.93
N SER A 74 19.13 -0.12 2.29
CA SER A 74 20.10 -0.08 3.38
C SER A 74 19.45 -0.30 4.75
N ASP A 75 20.26 -0.60 5.78
CA ASP A 75 19.77 -0.72 7.15
C ASP A 75 19.06 0.55 7.63
N LYS A 76 19.54 1.72 7.20
CA LYS A 76 18.88 2.99 7.45
C LYS A 76 17.51 3.07 6.78
N ALA A 77 17.38 2.57 5.55
CA ALA A 77 16.09 2.54 4.84
C ALA A 77 15.09 1.61 5.55
N ILE A 78 15.55 0.42 5.98
CA ILE A 78 14.73 -0.52 6.76
C ILE A 78 14.28 0.12 8.07
N ALA A 79 15.20 0.70 8.84
CA ALA A 79 14.87 1.39 10.09
C ALA A 79 13.87 2.54 9.86
N THR A 80 14.03 3.29 8.77
CA THR A 80 13.10 4.38 8.41
C THR A 80 11.70 3.87 8.09
N MET A 81 11.56 2.74 7.39
CA MET A 81 10.25 2.14 7.12
C MET A 81 9.54 1.71 8.42
N VAL A 82 10.28 1.05 9.31
CA VAL A 82 9.77 0.59 10.62
C VAL A 82 9.33 1.79 11.47
N GLU A 83 10.14 2.84 11.52
CA GLU A 83 9.82 4.06 12.23
C GLU A 83 8.61 4.77 11.62
N GLY A 84 8.52 4.84 10.28
CA GLY A 84 7.37 5.40 9.59
C GLY A 84 6.05 4.71 9.96
N LEU A 85 6.03 3.38 10.05
CA LEU A 85 4.86 2.63 10.50
C LEU A 85 4.49 2.97 11.95
N ARG A 86 5.47 3.07 12.86
CA ARG A 86 5.24 3.45 14.26
C ARG A 86 4.71 4.88 14.39
N GLN A 87 5.20 5.80 13.57
CA GLN A 87 4.68 7.16 13.51
C GLN A 87 3.22 7.18 13.03
N MET A 88 2.87 6.38 12.03
CA MET A 88 1.47 6.26 11.57
C MET A 88 0.53 5.72 12.65
N VAL A 89 1.01 4.81 13.51
CA VAL A 89 0.24 4.31 14.67
C VAL A 89 -0.08 5.45 15.64
N ALA A 90 0.87 6.36 15.87
CA ALA A 90 0.71 7.50 16.77
C ALA A 90 -0.23 8.61 16.23
N LEU A 91 -0.54 8.61 14.92
CA LEU A 91 -1.50 9.55 14.35
C LEU A 91 -2.91 9.27 14.88
N PRO A 92 -3.74 10.32 15.07
CA PRO A 92 -5.17 10.16 15.34
C PRO A 92 -5.83 9.29 14.26
N ASP A 93 -6.82 8.49 14.64
CA ASP A 93 -7.62 7.76 13.67
C ASP A 93 -8.57 8.72 12.96
N PRO A 94 -8.46 8.90 11.64
CA PRO A 94 -9.34 9.81 10.92
C PRO A 94 -10.75 9.22 10.73
N ILE A 95 -10.94 7.91 10.85
CA ILE A 95 -12.17 7.25 10.42
C ILE A 95 -13.23 7.26 11.53
N GLY A 96 -14.46 7.64 11.16
CA GLY A 96 -15.59 7.71 12.08
C GLY A 96 -15.75 9.05 12.80
N GLU A 97 -14.85 10.02 12.57
CA GLU A 97 -14.96 11.38 13.10
C GLU A 97 -16.26 12.04 12.60
N ILE A 98 -17.10 12.53 13.52
CA ILE A 98 -18.34 13.25 13.21
C ILE A 98 -18.14 14.74 13.45
N SER A 99 -18.47 15.55 12.45
CA SER A 99 -18.41 17.02 12.50
C SER A 99 -19.74 17.64 12.07
N ASN A 100 -19.89 18.94 12.35
CA ASN A 100 -21.04 19.75 11.88
C ASN A 100 -22.43 19.22 12.30
N MET A 101 -22.51 18.54 13.44
CA MET A 101 -23.77 17.99 13.94
C MET A 101 -24.73 19.09 14.40
N LYS A 102 -25.87 19.26 13.70
CA LYS A 102 -26.84 20.34 13.94
C LYS A 102 -28.28 19.83 13.86
N PHE A 103 -29.14 20.36 14.72
CA PHE A 103 -30.59 20.17 14.62
C PHE A 103 -31.19 20.99 13.46
N ARG A 104 -32.23 20.45 12.83
CA ARG A 104 -33.01 21.12 11.78
C ARG A 104 -34.44 21.42 12.27
N PRO A 105 -35.15 22.38 11.65
CA PRO A 105 -36.54 22.69 12.03
C PRO A 105 -37.51 21.50 11.99
N SER A 106 -37.19 20.45 11.22
CA SER A 106 -37.96 19.20 11.17
C SER A 106 -37.74 18.29 12.40
N GLY A 107 -36.81 18.61 13.29
CA GLY A 107 -36.46 17.79 14.46
C GLY A 107 -35.32 16.80 14.24
N ILE A 108 -34.86 16.58 13.00
CA ILE A 108 -33.72 15.70 12.72
C ILE A 108 -32.39 16.36 13.08
N GLN A 109 -31.38 15.54 13.40
CA GLN A 109 -29.99 15.95 13.55
C GLN A 109 -29.20 15.54 12.31
N VAL A 110 -28.42 16.47 11.75
CA VAL A 110 -27.62 16.24 10.54
C VAL A 110 -26.16 16.58 10.85
N GLY A 111 -25.26 15.68 10.49
CA GLY A 111 -23.82 15.87 10.61
C GLY A 111 -23.07 15.18 9.46
N GLN A 112 -21.75 15.29 9.47
CA GLN A 112 -20.87 14.68 8.47
C GLN A 112 -19.92 13.73 9.17
N MET A 113 -19.86 12.47 8.70
CA MET A 113 -18.93 11.47 9.19
C MET A 113 -17.80 11.26 8.18
N ARG A 114 -16.55 11.23 8.65
CA ARG A 114 -15.39 10.89 7.82
C ARG A 114 -15.33 9.38 7.61
N VAL A 115 -15.30 8.96 6.35
CA VAL A 115 -15.21 7.56 5.92
C VAL A 115 -14.05 7.35 4.95
N PRO A 116 -13.51 6.13 4.80
CA PRO A 116 -12.49 5.85 3.80
C PRO A 116 -13.03 6.08 2.38
N LEU A 117 -12.13 6.36 1.43
CA LEU A 117 -12.48 6.49 0.02
C LEU A 117 -12.90 5.13 -0.58
N GLY A 118 -12.25 4.05 -0.13
CA GLY A 118 -12.53 2.68 -0.57
C GLY A 118 -11.26 1.99 -1.02
N VAL A 119 -10.94 2.08 -2.31
CA VAL A 119 -9.76 1.45 -2.91
C VAL A 119 -8.88 2.52 -3.55
N ILE A 120 -7.59 2.51 -3.21
CA ILE A 120 -6.59 3.43 -3.74
C ILE A 120 -5.61 2.65 -4.61
N GLY A 121 -5.40 3.08 -5.85
CA GLY A 121 -4.31 2.60 -6.69
C GLY A 121 -3.10 3.51 -6.54
N ILE A 122 -1.92 2.96 -6.27
CA ILE A 122 -0.70 3.74 -6.10
C ILE A 122 0.34 3.24 -7.08
N ILE A 123 0.80 4.15 -7.94
CA ILE A 123 1.75 3.86 -9.00
C ILE A 123 3.04 4.60 -8.64
N TYR A 124 4.14 3.88 -8.50
CA TYR A 124 5.41 4.47 -8.06
C TYR A 124 6.61 3.86 -8.79
N GLU A 125 7.70 4.62 -8.82
CA GLU A 125 8.97 4.21 -9.44
C GLU A 125 9.80 3.28 -8.53
N ALA A 126 11.00 2.91 -8.98
CA ALA A 126 11.99 2.08 -8.27
C ALA A 126 12.43 2.68 -6.91
N ARG A 127 11.56 2.56 -5.89
CA ARG A 127 11.79 2.91 -4.50
C ARG A 127 11.02 1.93 -3.61
N PRO A 128 11.64 0.81 -3.18
CA PRO A 128 10.98 -0.23 -2.41
C PRO A 128 10.30 0.25 -1.13
N ASN A 129 10.84 1.30 -0.49
CA ASN A 129 10.27 1.86 0.73
C ASN A 129 8.85 2.41 0.55
N VAL A 130 8.50 2.86 -0.67
CA VAL A 130 7.17 3.39 -0.96
C VAL A 130 6.10 2.33 -0.78
N THR A 131 6.42 1.06 -1.01
CA THR A 131 5.49 -0.06 -0.80
C THR A 131 4.93 -0.06 0.62
N VAL A 132 5.81 0.10 1.61
CA VAL A 132 5.44 0.11 3.03
C VAL A 132 4.79 1.42 3.42
N ASP A 133 5.39 2.56 3.04
CA ASP A 133 4.88 3.88 3.40
C ASP A 133 3.44 4.09 2.88
N ALA A 134 3.21 3.71 1.62
CA ALA A 134 1.93 3.85 0.96
C ALA A 134 0.89 2.86 1.50
N ALA A 135 1.28 1.61 1.73
CA ALA A 135 0.42 0.62 2.37
C ALA A 135 0.00 1.08 3.77
N GLY A 136 0.95 1.53 4.59
CA GLY A 136 0.71 1.95 5.97
C GLY A 136 -0.31 3.08 6.09
N LEU A 137 -0.18 4.12 5.26
CA LEU A 137 -1.15 5.23 5.24
C LEU A 137 -2.54 4.78 4.80
N CYS A 138 -2.63 3.88 3.82
CA CYS A 138 -3.90 3.36 3.37
C CYS A 138 -4.57 2.47 4.42
N ILE A 139 -3.79 1.60 5.07
CA ILE A 139 -4.26 0.78 6.20
C ILE A 139 -4.78 1.71 7.29
N LYS A 140 -4.01 2.70 7.74
CA LYS A 140 -4.39 3.66 8.79
C LYS A 140 -5.70 4.40 8.48
N SER A 141 -5.90 4.75 7.22
CA SER A 141 -7.09 5.45 6.73
C SER A 141 -8.24 4.51 6.31
N GLY A 142 -8.15 3.21 6.60
CA GLY A 142 -9.22 2.25 6.35
C GLY A 142 -9.48 1.95 4.86
N ASN A 143 -8.52 2.24 3.99
CA ASN A 143 -8.60 1.97 2.56
C ASN A 143 -7.94 0.63 2.22
N ALA A 144 -8.45 -0.03 1.18
CA ALA A 144 -7.71 -1.08 0.50
C ALA A 144 -6.81 -0.45 -0.58
N THR A 145 -5.73 -1.13 -0.96
CA THR A 145 -4.71 -0.58 -1.86
C THR A 145 -4.23 -1.58 -2.88
N ILE A 146 -4.08 -1.11 -4.12
CA ILE A 146 -3.38 -1.82 -5.19
C ILE A 146 -2.12 -1.02 -5.52
N LEU A 147 -0.97 -1.63 -5.30
CA LEU A 147 0.36 -1.04 -5.44
C LEU A 147 0.99 -1.52 -6.74
N ARG A 148 1.39 -0.59 -7.61
CA ARG A 148 2.18 -0.88 -8.81
C ARG A 148 3.51 -0.15 -8.69
N GLY A 149 4.55 -0.89 -8.31
CA GLY A 149 5.92 -0.39 -8.26
C GLY A 149 6.64 -0.46 -9.60
N GLY A 150 7.87 0.07 -9.63
CA GLY A 150 8.79 -0.10 -10.76
C GLY A 150 9.14 -1.57 -10.99
N SER A 151 9.31 -1.95 -12.26
CA SER A 151 9.75 -3.30 -12.66
C SER A 151 11.12 -3.66 -12.10
N GLU A 152 11.92 -2.65 -11.78
CA GLU A 152 13.29 -2.77 -11.28
C GLU A 152 13.35 -3.13 -9.78
N ALA A 153 12.22 -3.08 -9.07
CA ALA A 153 12.11 -3.38 -7.64
C ALA A 153 11.21 -4.60 -7.35
N ILE A 154 11.01 -5.47 -8.35
CA ILE A 154 9.98 -6.51 -8.28
C ILE A 154 10.25 -7.53 -7.17
N HIS A 155 11.51 -7.90 -6.92
CA HIS A 155 11.86 -8.88 -5.89
C HIS A 155 11.59 -8.31 -4.49
N CYS A 156 12.04 -7.09 -4.23
CA CYS A 156 11.75 -6.35 -3.00
C CYS A 156 10.25 -6.15 -2.80
N ASN A 157 9.52 -5.71 -3.83
CA ASN A 157 8.09 -5.43 -3.72
C ASN A 157 7.29 -6.69 -3.37
N ARG A 158 7.65 -7.85 -3.93
CA ARG A 158 7.05 -9.15 -3.56
C ARG A 158 7.34 -9.53 -2.11
N ALA A 159 8.58 -9.37 -1.67
CA ALA A 159 8.97 -9.68 -0.30
C ALA A 159 8.21 -8.79 0.70
N LEU A 160 8.16 -7.48 0.43
CA LEU A 160 7.40 -6.52 1.25
C LEU A 160 5.88 -6.79 1.20
N ALA A 161 5.32 -7.16 0.05
CA ALA A 161 3.92 -7.53 -0.07
C ALA A 161 3.55 -8.72 0.83
N SER A 162 4.44 -9.71 0.91
CA SER A 162 4.26 -10.90 1.73
C SER A 162 4.26 -10.54 3.22
N ILE A 163 5.20 -9.69 3.65
CA ILE A 163 5.27 -9.16 5.03
C ILE A 163 4.01 -8.35 5.37
N VAL A 164 3.54 -7.50 4.46
CA VAL A 164 2.31 -6.72 4.66
C VAL A 164 1.09 -7.64 4.80
N ALA A 165 0.97 -8.67 3.95
CA ALA A 165 -0.11 -9.63 4.03
C ALA A 165 -0.10 -10.42 5.35
N GLU A 166 1.08 -10.82 5.84
CA GLU A 166 1.22 -11.45 7.16
C GLU A 166 0.73 -10.53 8.29
N GLY A 167 1.16 -9.27 8.31
CA GLY A 167 0.76 -8.33 9.35
C GLY A 167 -0.73 -7.98 9.32
N LEU A 168 -1.34 -7.93 8.12
CA LEU A 168 -2.79 -7.80 7.98
C LEU A 168 -3.51 -9.01 8.58
N LEU A 169 -3.11 -10.23 8.22
CA LEU A 169 -3.72 -11.46 8.73
C LEU A 169 -3.56 -11.61 10.25
N GLY A 170 -2.38 -11.30 10.79
CA GLY A 170 -2.15 -11.32 12.24
C GLY A 170 -2.98 -10.28 13.02
N ALA A 171 -3.54 -9.29 12.32
CA ALA A 171 -4.47 -8.33 12.87
C ALA A 171 -5.93 -8.61 12.54
N ASP A 172 -6.27 -9.79 12.01
CA ASP A 172 -7.63 -10.17 11.56
C ASP A 172 -8.18 -9.28 10.44
N LEU A 173 -7.29 -8.70 9.62
CA LEU A 173 -7.63 -7.94 8.42
C LEU A 173 -7.44 -8.80 7.16
N PRO A 174 -8.19 -8.53 6.08
CA PRO A 174 -8.06 -9.31 4.84
C PRO A 174 -6.67 -9.16 4.23
N ALA A 175 -6.02 -10.27 3.88
CA ALA A 175 -4.72 -10.25 3.19
C ALA A 175 -4.75 -9.40 1.90
N HIS A 176 -5.88 -9.40 1.17
CA HIS A 176 -6.05 -8.62 -0.05
C HIS A 176 -6.38 -7.13 0.18
N ALA A 177 -6.33 -6.65 1.43
CA ALA A 177 -6.45 -5.22 1.72
C ALA A 177 -5.27 -4.43 1.14
N VAL A 178 -4.09 -5.05 1.01
CA VAL A 178 -2.97 -4.48 0.25
C VAL A 178 -2.50 -5.52 -0.75
N GLN A 179 -2.46 -5.15 -2.02
CA GLN A 179 -2.05 -6.03 -3.10
C GLN A 179 -0.96 -5.34 -3.92
N VAL A 180 0.05 -6.10 -4.35
CA VAL A 180 1.07 -5.63 -5.28
C VAL A 180 0.81 -6.26 -6.64
N VAL A 181 0.84 -5.44 -7.70
CA VAL A 181 0.76 -5.90 -9.09
C VAL A 181 2.03 -6.69 -9.40
N ASP A 182 1.86 -8.00 -9.58
CA ASP A 182 2.95 -8.96 -9.67
C ASP A 182 3.37 -9.26 -11.11
N THR A 183 3.73 -8.22 -11.85
CA THR A 183 4.21 -8.34 -13.22
C THR A 183 5.11 -7.15 -13.59
N THR A 184 6.09 -7.40 -14.45
CA THR A 184 6.99 -6.37 -15.00
C THR A 184 6.37 -5.64 -16.20
N ASP A 185 5.22 -6.10 -16.71
CA ASP A 185 4.53 -5.46 -17.82
C ASP A 185 4.08 -4.03 -17.44
N ARG A 186 4.07 -3.13 -18.42
CA ARG A 186 3.54 -1.77 -18.30
C ARG A 186 2.04 -1.69 -18.57
N ALA A 187 1.46 -2.61 -19.34
CA ALA A 187 0.04 -2.64 -19.65
C ALA A 187 -0.91 -2.62 -18.41
N PRO A 188 -0.55 -3.21 -17.24
CA PRO A 188 -1.32 -3.09 -16.02
C PRO A 188 -1.50 -1.65 -15.50
N VAL A 189 -0.62 -0.70 -15.86
CA VAL A 189 -0.76 0.72 -15.48
C VAL A 189 -1.99 1.32 -16.17
N GLY A 190 -2.08 1.15 -17.49
CA GLY A 190 -3.23 1.61 -18.26
C GLY A 190 -4.51 0.94 -17.80
N ALA A 191 -4.45 -0.37 -17.52
CA ALA A 191 -5.58 -1.08 -16.93
C ALA A 191 -5.97 -0.49 -15.57
N LEU A 192 -5.04 -0.34 -14.61
CA LEU A 192 -5.34 0.16 -13.26
C LEU A 192 -6.01 1.55 -13.27
N VAL A 193 -5.56 2.44 -14.16
CA VAL A 193 -6.16 3.77 -14.35
C VAL A 193 -7.54 3.65 -15.03
N ALA A 194 -7.69 2.71 -15.95
CA ALA A 194 -8.92 2.44 -16.69
C ALA A 194 -9.81 1.36 -16.05
N VAL A 195 -9.66 1.04 -14.75
CA VAL A 195 -10.55 0.12 -14.01
C VAL A 195 -11.53 0.92 -13.12
N PRO A 196 -12.60 1.53 -13.70
CA PRO A 196 -13.52 2.37 -12.95
C PRO A 196 -14.47 1.66 -11.97
N PRO A 197 -14.78 0.34 -11.98
CA PRO A 197 -15.70 -0.18 -10.97
C PRO A 197 -15.07 -0.37 -9.58
N TYR A 198 -13.74 -0.41 -9.46
CA TYR A 198 -13.10 -0.83 -8.20
C TYR A 198 -12.21 0.23 -7.57
N VAL A 199 -11.44 1.01 -8.35
CA VAL A 199 -10.48 1.99 -7.82
C VAL A 199 -11.11 3.38 -7.74
N HIS A 200 -11.00 4.03 -6.58
CA HIS A 200 -11.65 5.32 -6.29
C HIS A 200 -10.69 6.50 -6.42
N LEU A 201 -9.39 6.26 -6.26
CA LEU A 201 -8.34 7.26 -6.34
C LEU A 201 -7.06 6.63 -6.87
N ILE A 202 -6.37 7.34 -7.77
CA ILE A 202 -5.01 7.01 -8.20
C ILE A 202 -4.04 8.02 -7.59
N VAL A 203 -2.95 7.54 -7.01
CA VAL A 203 -1.84 8.35 -6.49
C VAL A 203 -0.56 8.01 -7.26
N PRO A 204 -0.18 8.81 -8.26
CA PRO A 204 1.10 8.66 -8.95
C PRO A 204 2.24 9.24 -8.10
N ARG A 205 3.34 8.50 -7.97
CA ARG A 205 4.54 8.90 -7.23
C ARG A 205 5.79 8.62 -8.05
N GLY A 206 6.12 9.53 -8.96
CA GLY A 206 7.25 9.40 -9.88
C GLY A 206 7.57 10.69 -10.62
N GLY A 207 8.43 10.60 -11.63
CA GLY A 207 8.74 11.70 -12.53
C GLY A 207 7.58 12.03 -13.48
N LYS A 208 7.76 13.08 -14.30
CA LYS A 208 6.73 13.60 -15.21
C LYS A 208 6.20 12.60 -16.25
N GLY A 209 6.91 11.50 -16.49
CA GLY A 209 6.56 10.50 -17.51
C GLY A 209 5.86 9.26 -16.97
N LEU A 210 5.46 9.27 -15.69
CA LEU A 210 4.71 8.18 -15.06
C LEU A 210 3.24 8.16 -15.51
#